data_AF-A0A7W5LNW6-F1
#
_entry.id   AF-A0A7W5LNW6-F1
#
_cell.length_a   1.000
_cell.length_b   1.000
_cell.length_c   1.000
_cell.angle_alpha   90.00
_cell.angle_beta   90.00
_cell.angle_gamma   90.00
#
_symmetry.space_group_name_H-M   'P 1'
#
loop_
_entity.id
_entity.type
_entity.pdbx_description
1 polymer ?
#
loop_
_entity_poly.entity_id
_entity_poly.type
_entity_poly.pdbx_seq_one_letter_code
_entity_poly.pdbx_strand_id
1 'polypeptide(L)' 'MAIGRYGKPVEIASLVAYLASPQAAVVTGAEIVADGGFAA' A
#
# COMPACT_ATOMS: atom_id res chain seq x y z
N MET A 1 -9.75 11.82 -5.67
CA MET A 1 -8.43 11.31 -6.12
C MET A 1 -7.37 12.35 -5.77
N ALA A 2 -6.71 12.19 -4.63
CA ALA A 2 -5.75 13.17 -4.10
C ALA A 2 -4.45 13.22 -4.91
N ILE A 3 -3.97 12.07 -5.40
CA ILE A 3 -2.69 11.97 -6.14
C ILE A 3 -2.84 12.28 -7.64
N GLY A 4 -4.09 12.37 -8.16
CA GLY A 4 -4.37 12.83 -9.53
C GLY A 4 -3.85 11.93 -10.67
N ARG A 5 -3.45 10.69 -10.37
CA ARG A 5 -3.03 9.68 -11.35
C ARG A 5 -3.35 8.28 -10.86
N TYR A 6 -3.39 7.34 -11.80
CA TYR A 6 -3.40 5.92 -11.45
C TYR A 6 -2.05 5.48 -10.85
N GLY A 7 -2.14 4.53 -9.92
CA GLY A 7 -1.00 3.78 -9.42
C GLY A 7 -0.44 2.86 -10.50
N LYS A 8 0.86 2.60 -10.44
CA LYS A 8 1.57 1.60 -11.24
C LYS A 8 1.63 0.29 -10.46
N PRO A 9 1.63 -0.87 -11.12
CA PRO A 9 1.73 -2.16 -10.44
C PRO A 9 2.93 -2.27 -9.47
N VAL A 10 4.05 -1.65 -9.81
CA VAL A 10 5.27 -1.64 -8.97
C VAL A 10 5.07 -0.94 -7.62
N GLU A 11 4.15 0.01 -7.53
CA GLU A 11 3.86 0.73 -6.27
C GLU A 11 3.14 -0.18 -5.28
N ILE A 12 2.19 -0.98 -5.78
CA ILE A 12 1.51 -2.02 -4.97
C ILE A 12 2.48 -3.16 -4.64
N ALA A 13 3.30 -3.60 -5.60
CA ALA A 13 4.29 -4.64 -5.36
C ALA A 13 5.30 -4.25 -4.27
N SER A 14 5.70 -2.99 -4.21
CA SER A 14 6.59 -2.46 -3.18
C SER A 14 5.95 -2.50 -1.80
N LEU A 15 4.66 -2.15 -1.69
CA LEU A 15 3.91 -2.27 -0.44
C LEU A 15 3.80 -3.73 0.00
N VAL A 16 3.46 -4.64 -0.92
CA VAL A 16 3.41 -6.09 -0.62
C VAL A 16 4.77 -6.61 -0.15
N ALA A 17 5.85 -6.21 -0.83
CA ALA A 17 7.20 -6.60 -0.45
C ALA A 17 7.58 -6.13 0.95
N TYR A 18 7.20 -4.90 1.33
CA TYR A 18 7.35 -4.39 2.69
C TYR A 18 6.54 -5.21 3.70
N LEU A 19 5.28 -5.53 3.42
CA LEU A 19 4.44 -6.31 4.33
C LEU A 19 4.93 -7.75 4.49
N ALA A 20 5.57 -8.31 3.47
CA ALA A 20 6.16 -9.64 3.51
C ALA A 20 7.57 -9.67 4.15
N SER A 21 8.16 -8.52 4.45
CA SER A 21 9.53 -8.45 4.95
C SER A 21 9.59 -8.45 6.49
N PRO A 22 10.78 -8.73 7.08
CA PRO A 22 10.94 -8.71 8.54
C PRO A 22 10.62 -7.36 9.20
N GLN A 23 10.63 -6.26 8.43
CA GLN A 23 10.33 -4.92 8.92
C GLN A 23 8.86 -4.75 9.31
N ALA A 24 7.96 -5.59 8.79
CA ALA A 24 6.53 -5.55 9.08
C ALA A 24 6.10 -6.61 10.13
N ALA A 25 7.05 -7.16 10.93
CA ALA A 25 6.80 -8.30 11.82
C ALA A 25 5.65 -8.14 12.84
N VAL A 26 5.26 -6.90 13.15
CA VAL A 26 4.15 -6.59 14.08
C VAL A 26 2.91 -6.03 13.37
N VAL A 27 2.94 -5.88 12.05
CA VAL A 27 1.80 -5.39 11.27
C VAL A 27 0.86 -6.56 11.02
N THR A 28 -0.27 -6.56 11.73
CA THR A 28 -1.30 -7.60 11.62
C THR A 28 -2.68 -7.03 11.94
N GLY A 29 -3.74 -7.63 11.39
CA GLY A 29 -5.14 -7.24 11.62
C GLY A 29 -5.56 -5.89 11.03
N ALA A 30 -4.71 -5.26 10.20
CA ALA A 30 -4.97 -3.95 9.60
C ALA A 30 -5.35 -4.07 8.12
N GLU A 31 -6.24 -3.19 7.67
CA GLU A 31 -6.47 -2.93 6.25
C GLU A 31 -5.58 -1.76 5.81
N ILE A 32 -4.75 -1.97 4.78
CA ILE A 32 -3.85 -0.95 4.25
C ILE A 32 -4.32 -0.56 2.86
N VAL A 33 -4.90 0.64 2.76
CA VAL A 33 -5.46 1.16 1.51
C VAL A 33 -4.41 1.95 0.74
N ALA A 34 -4.05 1.46 -0.44
CA ALA A 34 -3.13 2.11 -1.37
C ALA A 34 -3.87 2.49 -2.67
N ASP A 35 -4.67 3.56 -2.60
CA ASP A 35 -5.64 3.93 -3.65
C ASP A 35 -5.43 5.35 -4.23
N GLY A 36 -4.37 6.04 -3.83
CA GLY A 36 -4.10 7.40 -4.24
C GLY A 36 -5.07 8.45 -3.67
N GLY A 37 -5.68 8.16 -2.52
CA GLY A 37 -6.68 9.02 -1.87
C GLY A 37 -7.97 9.03 -2.67
N PHE A 38 -8.47 7.86 -3.01
CA PHE A 38 -9.75 7.69 -3.69
C PHE A 38 -10.91 7.57 -2.70
N ALA A 39 -10.69 6.84 -1.61
CA ALA A 39 -11.64 6.63 -0.51
C ALA A 39 -11.56 7.69 0.60
N ALA A 40 -10.75 8.74 0.42
CA ALA A 40 -10.60 9.86 1.34
C ALA A 40 -11.65 10.95 1.12
#